data_AF-A0A951TXZ8-F1
#
_entry.id   AF-A0A951TXZ8-F1
#
_cell.length_a   1.000
_cell.length_b   1.000
_cell.length_c   1.000
_cell.angle_alpha   90.00
_cell.angle_beta   90.00
_cell.angle_gamma   90.00
#
_symmetry.space_group_name_H-M   'P 1'
#
loop_
_entity.id
_entity.type
_entity.pdbx_description
1 polymer ?
#
loop_
_entity_poly.entity_id
_entity_poly.type
_entity_poly.pdbx_seq_one_letter_code
_entity_poly.pdbx_strand_id
1 'polypeptide(L)'
;MLGPIDYVVIAFPGSQFKGEILPELSHLVETGTIRIIDLLFITRGEDDVVAAVEIENMPAEITEAFKPFMKDFTGLLSDEDVAEAGALLEPGSSAGLLLFEHVWAKDLKQAVIGAGGVLVADGRIRPENVERVLSELAAAPAEGDK
;
A
#
# COMPACT_ATOMS: atom_id res chain seq x y z
N MET A 1 -9.02 -17.87 -4.19
CA MET A 1 -7.96 -17.57 -3.21
C MET A 1 -7.56 -16.12 -3.36
N LEU A 2 -7.39 -15.37 -2.26
CA LEU A 2 -6.78 -14.04 -2.26
C LEU A 2 -5.26 -14.16 -2.43
N GLY A 3 -4.67 -13.22 -3.16
CA GLY A 3 -3.24 -12.95 -3.18
C GLY A 3 -2.75 -12.41 -1.83
N PRO A 4 -1.45 -12.12 -1.71
CA PRO A 4 -0.91 -11.35 -0.59
C PRO A 4 -1.64 -10.01 -0.44
N ILE A 5 -1.86 -9.58 0.79
CA ILE A 5 -2.52 -8.31 1.12
C ILE A 5 -1.51 -7.46 1.87
N ASP A 6 -1.39 -6.21 1.44
CA ASP A 6 -0.55 -5.21 2.09
C ASP A 6 -1.40 -4.03 2.53
N TYR A 7 -1.02 -3.42 3.65
CA TYR A 7 -1.48 -2.08 4.03
C TYR A 7 -0.32 -1.09 3.94
N VAL A 8 -0.63 0.16 3.60
CA VAL A 8 0.34 1.27 3.60
C VAL A 8 -0.30 2.54 4.12
N VAL A 9 0.44 3.28 4.95
CA VAL A 9 0.09 4.64 5.38
C VAL A 9 1.04 5.61 4.69
N ILE A 10 0.50 6.56 3.93
CA ILE A 10 1.27 7.54 3.16
C ILE A 10 0.89 8.93 3.66
N ALA A 11 1.80 9.58 4.39
CA ALA A 11 1.58 10.91 4.92
C ALA A 11 1.87 12.02 3.90
N PHE A 12 1.08 13.09 3.97
CA PHE A 12 1.23 14.34 3.23
C PHE A 12 1.33 15.49 4.24
N PRO A 13 2.56 15.89 4.60
CA PRO A 13 2.78 17.01 5.52
C PRO A 13 2.12 18.30 5.03
N GLY A 14 1.51 19.05 5.96
CA GLY A 14 0.75 20.27 5.63
C GLY A 14 -0.49 20.01 4.77
N SER A 15 -0.97 18.77 4.72
CA SER A 15 -2.16 18.35 3.97
C SER A 15 -2.09 18.63 2.47
N GLN A 16 -0.90 18.58 1.88
CA GLN A 16 -0.64 18.92 0.47
C GLN A 16 -0.87 17.74 -0.50
N PHE A 17 -1.97 17.01 -0.37
CA PHE A 17 -2.31 15.96 -1.32
C PHE A 17 -2.76 16.55 -2.67
N LYS A 18 -2.09 16.18 -3.76
CA LYS A 18 -2.33 16.72 -5.12
C LYS A 18 -3.06 15.78 -6.07
N GLY A 19 -3.34 14.53 -5.68
CA GLY A 19 -4.02 13.56 -6.54
C GLY A 19 -3.15 12.88 -7.60
N GLU A 20 -1.85 13.17 -7.69
CA GLU A 20 -0.95 12.62 -8.72
C GLU A 20 -0.78 11.09 -8.65
N ILE A 21 -1.12 10.47 -7.51
CA ILE A 21 -1.06 9.02 -7.27
C ILE A 21 -2.25 8.30 -7.93
N LEU A 22 -3.38 8.99 -8.12
CA LEU A 22 -4.64 8.37 -8.54
C LEU A 22 -4.58 7.73 -9.94
N PRO A 23 -3.99 8.37 -10.96
CA PRO A 23 -3.90 7.77 -12.28
C PRO A 23 -3.10 6.46 -12.29
N GLU A 24 -2.03 6.37 -11.49
CA GLU A 24 -1.23 5.14 -11.40
C GLU A 24 -1.98 4.03 -10.66
N LEU A 25 -2.70 4.36 -9.58
CA LEU A 25 -3.60 3.39 -8.94
C LEU A 25 -4.68 2.90 -9.92
N SER A 26 -5.22 3.78 -10.78
CA SER A 26 -6.15 3.45 -11.88
C SER A 26 -5.58 2.39 -12.78
N HIS A 27 -4.40 2.67 -13.30
CA HIS A 27 -3.69 1.78 -14.20
C HIS A 27 -3.41 0.41 -13.56
N LEU A 28 -2.95 0.36 -12.31
CA LEU A 28 -2.65 -0.91 -11.62
C LEU A 28 -3.90 -1.77 -11.37
N VAL A 29 -5.06 -1.16 -11.11
CA VAL A 29 -6.32 -1.90 -10.93
C VAL A 29 -6.91 -2.32 -12.27
N GLU A 30 -6.91 -1.43 -13.27
CA GLU A 30 -7.41 -1.73 -14.62
C GLU A 30 -6.62 -2.87 -15.29
N THR A 31 -5.30 -2.91 -15.08
CA THR A 31 -4.45 -4.00 -15.57
C THR A 31 -4.56 -5.29 -14.74
N GLY A 32 -5.32 -5.26 -13.64
CA GLY A 32 -5.46 -6.40 -12.74
C GLY A 32 -4.18 -6.75 -11.98
N THR A 33 -3.26 -5.79 -11.83
CA THR A 33 -2.01 -5.98 -11.08
C THR A 33 -2.28 -5.98 -9.58
N ILE A 34 -3.09 -5.03 -9.12
CA ILE A 34 -3.58 -4.94 -7.73
C ILE A 34 -5.10 -4.86 -7.70
N ARG A 35 -5.66 -5.06 -6.51
CA ARG A 35 -7.06 -4.73 -6.20
C ARG A 35 -7.09 -3.96 -4.90
N ILE A 36 -7.72 -2.77 -4.91
CA ILE A 36 -7.95 -2.02 -3.68
C ILE A 36 -9.04 -2.73 -2.87
N ILE A 37 -8.75 -2.95 -1.60
CA ILE A 37 -9.65 -3.60 -0.64
C ILE A 37 -10.27 -2.55 0.28
N ASP A 38 -9.50 -1.57 0.72
CA ASP A 38 -10.02 -0.47 1.55
C ASP A 38 -9.12 0.76 1.40
N LEU A 39 -9.71 1.94 1.54
CA LEU A 39 -9.00 3.20 1.44
C LEU A 39 -9.63 4.28 2.30
N LEU A 40 -8.86 4.75 3.28
CA LEU A 40 -9.24 5.85 4.17
C LEU A 40 -8.33 7.06 3.94
N PHE A 41 -8.92 8.24 4.01
CA PHE A 41 -8.16 9.48 4.13
C PHE A 41 -8.21 9.95 5.59
N ILE A 42 -7.04 10.11 6.19
CA ILE A 42 -6.86 10.49 7.60
C ILE A 42 -6.31 11.91 7.65
N THR A 43 -6.80 12.72 8.57
CA THR A 43 -6.23 14.03 8.89
C THR A 43 -5.91 14.11 10.37
N ARG A 44 -4.82 14.80 10.72
CA ARG A 44 -4.52 15.22 12.09
C ARG A 44 -4.48 16.74 12.12
N GLY A 45 -5.42 17.35 12.82
CA GLY A 45 -5.48 18.79 13.01
C GLY A 45 -4.31 19.34 13.84
N GLU A 46 -4.14 20.66 13.85
CA GLU A 46 -3.19 21.34 14.76
C GLU A 46 -3.60 21.23 16.23
N ASP A 47 -4.87 20.92 16.48
CA ASP A 47 -5.47 20.66 17.79
C ASP A 47 -5.32 19.19 18.23
N ASP A 48 -4.50 18.40 17.52
CA ASP A 48 -4.29 16.97 17.72
C ASP A 48 -5.54 16.09 17.50
N VAL A 49 -6.60 16.64 16.91
CA VAL A 49 -7.80 15.85 16.57
C VAL A 49 -7.53 15.05 15.31
N VAL A 50 -7.69 13.73 15.41
CA VAL A 50 -7.66 12.81 14.27
C VAL A 50 -9.07 12.63 13.72
N ALA A 51 -9.22 12.76 12.40
CA ALA A 51 -10.43 12.43 11.68
C ALA A 51 -10.10 11.53 10.49
N ALA A 52 -11.03 10.65 10.13
CA ALA A 52 -10.94 9.86 8.91
C ALA A 52 -12.23 9.98 8.11
N VAL A 53 -12.07 9.92 6.79
CA VAL A 53 -13.17 9.93 5.84
C VAL A 53 -12.92 8.82 4.83
N GLU A 54 -13.88 7.91 4.72
CA GLU A 54 -13.93 6.95 3.63
C GLU A 54 -14.08 7.68 2.30
N ILE A 55 -13.41 7.18 1.25
CA ILE A 55 -13.50 7.79 -0.09
C ILE A 55 -14.95 7.83 -0.63
N GLU A 56 -15.81 6.91 -0.21
CA GLU A 56 -17.24 6.90 -0.57
C GLU A 56 -18.00 8.11 -0.05
N ASN A 57 -17.52 8.70 1.05
CA ASN A 57 -18.12 9.84 1.73
C ASN A 57 -17.43 11.17 1.36
N MET A 58 -16.47 11.15 0.43
CA MET A 58 -15.80 12.34 -0.10
C MET A 58 -16.66 13.10 -1.13
N PRO A 59 -16.29 14.35 -1.48
CA PRO A 59 -16.91 15.06 -2.60
C PRO A 59 -16.88 14.26 -3.91
N ALA A 60 -17.90 14.43 -4.75
CA ALA A 60 -18.11 13.64 -5.95
C ALA A 60 -16.89 13.64 -6.89
N GLU A 61 -16.16 14.75 -7.00
CA GLU A 61 -14.96 14.85 -7.83
C GLU A 61 -13.89 13.83 -7.42
N ILE A 62 -13.77 13.56 -6.12
CA ILE A 62 -12.88 12.55 -5.56
C ILE A 62 -13.51 11.18 -5.74
N THR A 63 -14.76 10.98 -5.31
CA THR A 63 -15.41 9.66 -5.37
C THR A 63 -15.48 9.12 -6.81
N GLU A 64 -15.79 9.94 -7.83
CA GLU A 64 -15.76 9.52 -9.24
C GLU A 64 -14.38 9.02 -9.68
N ALA A 65 -13.30 9.65 -9.22
CA ALA A 65 -11.93 9.22 -9.52
C ALA A 65 -11.62 7.84 -8.92
N PHE A 66 -12.31 7.47 -7.83
CA PHE A 66 -12.08 6.22 -7.12
C PHE A 66 -13.10 5.11 -7.38
N LYS A 67 -14.25 5.42 -7.97
CA LYS A 67 -15.29 4.44 -8.33
C LYS A 67 -14.78 3.19 -9.06
N PRO A 68 -13.79 3.24 -9.97
CA PRO A 68 -13.25 2.04 -10.59
C PRO A 68 -12.67 1.02 -9.60
N PHE A 69 -12.28 1.47 -8.40
CA PHE A 69 -11.59 0.68 -7.39
C PHE A 69 -12.49 0.05 -6.32
N MET A 70 -13.66 0.62 -6.04
CA MET A 70 -14.46 0.32 -4.84
C MET A 70 -15.33 -0.95 -4.94
N LYS A 71 -14.86 -1.98 -5.66
CA LYS A 71 -15.80 -2.99 -6.16
C LYS A 71 -16.29 -4.05 -5.19
N ASP A 72 -15.63 -4.35 -4.07
CA ASP A 72 -16.02 -5.57 -3.32
C ASP A 72 -15.78 -5.56 -1.80
N PHE A 73 -15.05 -4.59 -1.24
CA PHE A 73 -14.71 -4.57 0.19
C PHE A 73 -14.70 -3.12 0.66
N THR A 74 -15.49 -2.80 1.67
CA THR A 74 -15.52 -1.50 2.33
C THR A 74 -15.67 -1.77 3.83
N GLY A 75 -15.02 -0.95 4.67
CA GLY A 75 -15.12 -1.07 6.13
C GLY A 75 -14.34 -2.24 6.73
N LEU A 76 -13.17 -2.58 6.17
CA LEU A 76 -12.25 -3.53 6.80
C LEU A 76 -11.29 -2.85 7.78
N LEU A 77 -10.94 -1.59 7.51
CA LEU A 77 -10.14 -0.78 8.43
C LEU A 77 -11.03 -0.25 9.55
N SER A 78 -10.62 -0.50 10.79
CA SER A 78 -11.35 -0.13 12.00
C SER A 78 -11.00 1.28 12.49
N ASP A 79 -11.80 1.82 13.41
CA ASP A 79 -11.50 3.08 14.10
C ASP A 79 -10.16 3.01 14.87
N GLU A 80 -9.76 1.81 15.31
CA GLU A 80 -8.47 1.59 15.98
C GLU A 80 -7.31 1.73 14.98
N ASP A 81 -7.42 1.13 13.79
CA ASP A 81 -6.43 1.29 12.72
C ASP A 81 -6.26 2.76 12.31
N VAL A 82 -7.36 3.50 12.26
CA VAL A 82 -7.37 4.95 12.01
C VAL A 82 -6.64 5.70 13.12
N ALA A 83 -6.93 5.39 14.39
CA ALA A 83 -6.30 6.04 15.53
C ALA A 83 -4.79 5.77 15.56
N GLU A 84 -4.37 4.53 15.31
CA GLU A 84 -2.96 4.15 15.22
C GLU A 84 -2.25 4.86 14.07
N ALA A 85 -2.84 4.87 12.87
CA ALA A 85 -2.28 5.56 11.72
C ALA A 85 -2.22 7.08 11.93
N GLY A 86 -3.26 7.67 12.52
CA GLY A 86 -3.32 9.09 12.86
C GLY A 86 -2.25 9.52 13.87
N ALA A 87 -1.93 8.65 14.84
CA ALA A 87 -0.88 8.89 15.83
C ALA A 87 0.52 8.99 15.21
N LEU A 88 0.73 8.39 14.03
CA LEU A 88 1.99 8.48 13.28
C LEU A 88 2.17 9.81 12.53
N LEU A 89 1.10 10.60 12.36
CA LEU A 89 1.14 11.84 11.61
C LEU A 89 1.62 13.01 12.46
N GLU A 90 2.34 13.95 11.85
CA GLU A 90 2.58 15.26 12.46
C GLU A 90 1.27 16.08 12.50
N PRO A 91 1.03 16.90 13.54
CA PRO A 91 -0.09 17.83 13.56
C PRO A 91 -0.12 18.71 12.30
N GLY A 92 -1.31 18.94 11.74
CA GLY A 92 -1.51 19.68 10.48
C GLY A 92 -1.29 18.84 9.20
N SER A 93 -1.06 17.53 9.32
CA SER A 93 -0.82 16.62 8.19
C SER A 93 -2.05 15.79 7.84
N SER A 94 -2.03 15.21 6.64
CA SER A 94 -2.98 14.18 6.22
C SER A 94 -2.26 12.89 5.81
N ALA A 95 -3.00 11.81 5.62
CA ALA A 95 -2.48 10.58 5.06
C ALA A 95 -3.55 9.79 4.30
N GLY A 96 -3.10 9.00 3.33
CA GLY A 96 -3.89 7.88 2.79
C GLY A 96 -3.51 6.59 3.51
N LEU A 97 -4.49 5.86 4.02
CA LEU A 97 -4.34 4.49 4.50
C LEU A 97 -4.98 3.55 3.48
N LEU A 98 -4.14 2.80 2.77
CA LEU A 98 -4.54 1.93 1.67
C LEU A 98 -4.34 0.48 2.05
N LEU A 99 -5.37 -0.34 1.89
CA LEU A 99 -5.34 -1.80 1.98
C LEU A 99 -5.57 -2.38 0.58
N PHE A 100 -4.67 -3.22 0.09
CA PHE A 100 -4.74 -3.74 -1.28
C PHE A 100 -4.18 -5.15 -1.43
N GLU A 101 -4.71 -5.89 -2.40
CA GLU A 101 -4.26 -7.22 -2.79
C GLU A 101 -3.28 -7.16 -3.97
N HIS A 102 -2.21 -7.94 -3.90
CA HIS A 102 -1.33 -8.25 -5.02
C HIS A 102 -1.95 -9.34 -5.90
N VAL A 103 -2.82 -8.94 -6.84
CA VAL A 103 -3.58 -9.86 -7.71
C VAL A 103 -2.64 -10.67 -8.62
N TRP A 104 -1.57 -10.07 -9.10
CA TRP A 104 -0.57 -10.73 -9.95
C TRP A 104 0.04 -11.99 -9.32
N ALA A 105 0.13 -12.05 -7.97
CA ALA A 105 0.80 -13.12 -7.25
C ALA A 105 -0.07 -14.37 -7.02
N LYS A 106 -1.35 -14.33 -7.42
CA LYS A 106 -2.31 -15.41 -7.13
C LYS A 106 -1.91 -16.75 -7.75
N ASP A 107 -1.51 -16.74 -9.01
CA ASP A 107 -1.16 -17.97 -9.73
C ASP A 107 0.17 -18.55 -9.22
N LEU A 108 1.13 -17.69 -8.89
CA LEU A 108 2.37 -18.11 -8.24
C LEU A 108 2.08 -18.75 -6.87
N LYS A 109 1.26 -18.11 -6.05
CA LYS A 109 0.83 -18.66 -4.75
C LYS A 109 0.15 -20.02 -4.92
N GLN A 110 -0.73 -20.16 -5.93
CA GLN A 110 -1.39 -21.42 -6.23
C GLN A 110 -0.41 -22.51 -6.66
N ALA A 111 0.61 -22.17 -7.45
CA ALA A 111 1.66 -23.09 -7.84
C ALA A 111 2.52 -23.54 -6.65
N VAL A 112 2.90 -22.62 -5.77
CA VAL A 112 3.65 -22.93 -4.53
C VAL A 112 2.87 -23.91 -3.66
N ILE A 113 1.58 -23.64 -3.41
CA ILE A 113 0.71 -24.53 -2.65
C ILE A 113 0.57 -25.89 -3.35
N GLY A 114 0.40 -25.89 -4.67
CA GLY A 114 0.32 -27.11 -5.47
C GLY A 114 1.59 -27.97 -5.42
N ALA A 115 2.76 -27.34 -5.24
CA ALA A 115 4.04 -28.00 -5.02
C ALA A 115 4.25 -28.47 -3.56
N GLY A 116 3.28 -28.28 -2.67
CA GLY A 116 3.40 -28.59 -1.24
C GLY A 116 4.20 -27.56 -0.45
N GLY A 117 4.45 -26.38 -1.02
CA GLY A 117 5.11 -25.28 -0.34
C GLY A 117 4.24 -24.67 0.76
N VAL A 118 4.90 -24.24 1.84
CA VAL A 118 4.26 -23.59 2.99
C VAL A 118 5.00 -22.28 3.26
N LEU A 119 4.25 -21.20 3.49
CA LEU A 119 4.82 -19.92 3.87
C LEU A 119 5.42 -20.03 5.28
N VAL A 120 6.71 -19.69 5.41
CA VAL A 120 7.43 -19.71 6.69
C VAL A 120 7.63 -18.31 7.25
N ALA A 121 7.89 -17.33 6.38
CA ALA A 121 8.06 -15.93 6.76
C ALA A 121 7.72 -15.02 5.57
N ASP A 122 7.23 -13.83 5.86
CA ASP A 122 6.97 -12.75 4.92
C ASP A 122 7.50 -11.41 5.46
N GLY A 123 7.70 -10.44 4.56
CA GLY A 123 8.19 -9.11 4.92
C GLY A 123 8.65 -8.32 3.70
N ARG A 124 8.84 -7.01 3.89
CA ARG A 124 9.36 -6.10 2.85
C ARG A 124 10.83 -5.80 3.07
N ILE A 125 11.62 -5.96 2.02
CA ILE A 125 13.02 -5.52 2.00
C ILE A 125 13.08 -4.18 1.29
N ARG A 126 13.67 -3.18 1.94
CA ARG A 126 13.83 -1.85 1.33
C ARG A 126 14.82 -1.89 0.16
N PRO A 127 14.53 -1.23 -0.98
CA PRO A 127 15.35 -1.30 -2.18
C PRO A 127 16.84 -0.98 -1.94
N GLU A 128 17.14 0.00 -1.10
CA GLU A 128 18.51 0.41 -0.80
C GLU A 128 19.34 -0.72 -0.14
N ASN A 129 18.69 -1.63 0.59
CA ASN A 129 19.37 -2.80 1.15
C ASN A 129 19.76 -3.79 0.04
N VAL A 130 18.92 -3.95 -0.98
CA VAL A 130 19.19 -4.81 -2.14
C VAL A 130 20.28 -4.19 -3.01
N GLU A 131 20.17 -2.89 -3.30
CA GLU A 131 21.15 -2.14 -4.10
C GLU A 131 22.55 -2.16 -3.48
N ARG A 132 22.63 -2.03 -2.15
CA ARG A 132 23.91 -2.15 -1.43
C ARG A 132 24.54 -3.53 -1.64
N VAL A 133 23.76 -4.61 -1.48
CA VAL A 133 24.26 -5.98 -1.66
C VAL A 133 24.70 -6.22 -3.12
N LEU A 134 23.92 -5.76 -4.09
CA LEU A 134 24.28 -5.89 -5.51
C LEU A 134 25.57 -5.15 -5.85
N SER A 135 25.77 -3.96 -5.26
CA SER A 135 26.99 -3.16 -5.45
C SER A 135 28.22 -3.84 -4.86
N GLU A 136 28.10 -4.44 -3.66
CA GLU A 136 29.16 -5.22 -3.02
C GLU A 136 29.55 -6.45 -3.85
N LEU A 137 28.57 -7.19 -4.38
CA LEU A 137 28.80 -8.35 -5.26
C LEU A 137 29.49 -7.95 -6.57
N ALA A 138 29.13 -6.81 -7.16
CA ALA A 138 29.76 -6.30 -8.37
C ALA A 138 31.20 -5.80 -8.14
N ALA A 139 31.53 -5.37 -6.92
CA ALA A 139 32.86 -4.91 -6.53
C ALA A 139 33.78 -6.04 -6.05
N ALA A 140 33.25 -7.23 -5.75
CA ALA A 140 34.05 -8.38 -5.41
C ALA A 140 34.89 -8.81 -6.63
N PRO A 141 36.23 -8.91 -6.52
CA PRO A 141 37.03 -9.44 -7.61
C PRO A 141 36.53 -10.86 -7.91
N ALA A 142 36.36 -11.19 -9.20
CA ALA A 142 36.08 -12.56 -9.61
C ALA A 142 37.11 -13.47 -8.93
N GLU A 143 36.65 -14.40 -8.09
CA GLU A 143 37.52 -15.39 -7.47
C GLU A 143 38.35 -16.03 -8.57
N GLY A 144 39.65 -15.76 -8.53
CA GLY A 144 40.55 -16.06 -9.62
C GLY A 144 40.57 -17.54 -9.92
N ASP A 145 40.46 -17.88 -11.21
CA ASP A 145 40.96 -19.12 -11.77
C ASP A 145 42.35 -19.41 -11.16
N LYS A 146 42.46 -20.50 -10.42
CA LYS A 146 43.70 -21.15 -10.04
C LYS A 146 43.72 -22.56 -10.60
#